data_AF-A0A1I7YX17-F1
#
_entry.id   AF-A0A1I7YX17-F1
#
_cell.length_a   1.000
_cell.length_b   1.000
_cell.length_c   1.000
_cell.angle_alpha   90.00
_cell.angle_beta   90.00
_cell.angle_gamma   90.00
#
_symmetry.space_group_name_H-M   'P 1'
#
loop_
_entity.id
_entity.type
_entity.pdbx_description
1 polymer ?
#
loop_
_entity_poly.entity_id
_entity_poly.type
_entity_poly.pdbx_seq_one_letter_code
_entity_poly.pdbx_strand_id
1 'polypeptide(L)'
;MEYFYEDVESKMVDSGYETMTFADVACNLLDMVSPAQPNCVTLRDLKNCALAHRFINTLVNMTKYYEQESSEGERDSQEENGLSDWERFCIVEYKNQSENDSEFEDDDESDSDD
;
A
#
# COMPACT_ATOMS: atom_id res chain seq x y z
N MET A 1 11.11 -13.22 17.46
CA MET A 1 11.05 -12.70 16.08
C MET A 1 12.41 -12.21 15.66
N GLU A 2 13.05 -11.36 16.46
CA GLU A 2 14.44 -10.87 16.24
C GLU A 2 15.44 -11.96 15.86
N TYR A 3 15.56 -13.02 16.67
CA TYR A 3 16.44 -14.17 16.37
C TYR A 3 16.27 -14.77 14.95
N PHE A 4 15.03 -14.80 14.44
CA PHE A 4 14.79 -15.31 13.08
C PHE A 4 15.16 -14.27 12.01
N TYR A 5 14.94 -12.99 12.31
CA TYR A 5 15.31 -11.90 11.43
C TYR A 5 16.84 -11.73 11.33
N GLU A 6 17.60 -11.92 12.41
CA GLU A 6 19.07 -11.85 12.40
C GLU A 6 19.69 -12.77 11.33
N ASP A 7 19.19 -14.00 11.19
CA ASP A 7 19.65 -14.93 10.15
C ASP A 7 19.29 -14.49 8.72
N VAL A 8 18.16 -13.80 8.55
CA VAL A 8 17.71 -13.23 7.26
C VAL A 8 18.55 -12.00 6.92
N GLU A 9 18.74 -11.11 7.90
CA GLU A 9 19.53 -9.89 7.81
C GLU A 9 20.98 -10.21 7.46
N SER A 10 21.63 -11.16 8.17
CA SER A 10 23.00 -11.58 7.89
C SER A 10 23.16 -12.03 6.42
N LYS A 11 22.19 -12.78 5.89
CA LYS A 11 22.22 -13.24 4.48
C LYS A 11 22.02 -12.08 3.49
N MET A 12 21.19 -11.10 3.84
CA MET A 12 21.00 -9.89 3.03
C MET A 12 22.28 -9.07 2.97
N VAL A 13 22.92 -8.85 4.11
CA VAL A 13 24.21 -8.14 4.21
C VAL A 13 25.31 -8.88 3.45
N ASP A 14 25.42 -10.21 3.60
CA ASP A 14 26.40 -11.03 2.87
C ASP A 14 26.19 -10.98 1.34
N SER A 15 24.95 -10.78 0.91
CA SER A 15 24.59 -10.62 -0.51
C SER A 15 24.76 -9.18 -1.02
N GLY A 16 25.16 -8.24 -0.15
CA GLY A 16 25.38 -6.84 -0.49
C GLY A 16 24.11 -5.98 -0.53
N TYR A 17 23.00 -6.44 0.06
CA TYR A 17 21.76 -5.68 0.15
C TYR A 17 21.72 -4.82 1.42
N GLU A 18 21.02 -3.68 1.33
CA GLU A 18 20.68 -2.86 2.49
C GLU A 18 19.55 -3.52 3.29
N THR A 19 19.59 -3.39 4.62
CA THR A 19 18.62 -3.98 5.55
C THR A 19 18.06 -2.91 6.48
N MET A 20 16.84 -3.17 6.97
CA MET A 20 16.19 -2.34 7.98
C MET A 20 16.50 -2.85 9.39
N THR A 21 16.36 -1.98 10.39
CA THR A 21 16.51 -2.42 11.78
C THR A 21 15.36 -3.36 12.15
N PHE A 22 15.62 -4.30 13.06
CA PHE A 22 14.55 -5.19 13.54
C PHE A 22 13.36 -4.40 14.14
N ALA A 23 13.61 -3.25 14.78
CA ALA A 23 12.55 -2.42 15.35
C ALA A 23 11.57 -1.93 14.26
N ASP A 24 12.09 -1.43 13.15
CA ASP A 24 11.29 -0.95 12.02
C ASP A 24 10.54 -2.10 11.35
N VAL A 25 11.22 -3.23 11.14
CA VAL A 25 10.61 -4.44 10.59
C VAL A 25 9.50 -4.97 11.50
N ALA A 26 9.71 -4.98 12.82
CA ALA A 26 8.70 -5.41 13.77
C ALA A 26 7.47 -4.50 13.73
N CYS A 27 7.64 -3.18 13.63
CA CYS A 27 6.54 -2.24 13.43
C CYS A 27 5.77 -2.56 12.13
N ASN A 28 6.48 -2.68 11.00
CA ASN A 28 5.87 -3.01 9.71
C ASN A 28 5.07 -4.33 9.77
N LEU A 29 5.62 -5.35 10.42
CA LEU A 29 4.95 -6.63 10.59
C LEU A 29 3.72 -6.53 11.50
N LEU A 30 3.77 -5.72 12.56
CA LEU A 30 2.65 -5.51 13.46
C LEU A 30 1.53 -4.70 12.79
N ASP A 31 1.87 -3.68 12.02
CA ASP A 31 0.90 -2.88 11.26
C ASP A 31 0.23 -3.73 10.17
N MET A 32 1.01 -4.58 9.49
CA MET A 32 0.51 -5.50 8.46
C MET A 32 -0.44 -6.57 9.04
N VAL A 33 -0.12 -7.13 10.20
CA VAL A 33 -0.92 -8.18 10.82
C VAL A 33 -2.09 -7.61 11.63
N SER A 34 -1.95 -6.39 12.16
CA SER A 34 -2.91 -5.73 13.05
C SER A 34 -3.49 -6.68 14.12
N PRO A 35 -2.64 -7.26 14.99
CA PRO A 35 -3.06 -8.31 15.91
C PRO A 35 -4.12 -7.82 16.90
N ALA A 36 -5.02 -8.73 17.31
CA ALA A 36 -6.07 -8.40 18.28
C ALA A 36 -5.52 -7.97 19.66
N GLN A 37 -4.34 -8.46 20.03
CA GLN A 37 -3.62 -8.02 21.22
C GLN A 37 -2.36 -7.26 20.79
N PRO A 38 -2.12 -6.04 21.34
CA PRO A 38 -0.92 -5.29 21.02
C PRO A 38 0.34 -6.10 21.25
N ASN A 39 1.26 -6.07 20.29
CA ASN A 39 2.56 -6.74 20.33
C ASN A 39 2.50 -8.28 20.48
N CYS A 40 1.34 -8.90 20.26
CA CYS A 40 1.16 -10.35 20.38
C CYS A 40 0.49 -10.89 19.12
N VAL A 41 1.30 -11.44 18.21
CA VAL A 41 0.81 -12.07 16.98
C VAL A 41 0.45 -13.52 17.27
N THR A 42 -0.84 -13.84 17.14
CA THR A 42 -1.35 -15.21 17.29
C THR A 42 -1.54 -15.88 15.92
N LEU A 43 -1.66 -17.21 15.93
CA LEU A 43 -2.04 -17.95 14.71
C LEU A 43 -3.41 -17.52 14.17
N ARG A 44 -4.32 -17.06 15.04
CA ARG A 44 -5.62 -16.55 14.62
C ARG A 44 -5.47 -15.25 13.83
N ASP A 45 -4.59 -14.37 14.26
CA ASP A 45 -4.30 -13.11 13.56
C ASP A 45 -3.70 -13.41 12.19
N LEU A 46 -2.70 -14.30 12.12
CA LEU A 46 -2.11 -14.71 10.83
C LEU A 46 -3.11 -15.41 9.90
N LYS A 47 -4.05 -16.20 10.43
CA LYS A 47 -5.11 -16.81 9.60
C LYS A 47 -6.10 -15.79 9.03
N ASN A 48 -6.29 -14.68 9.74
CA ASN A 48 -7.19 -13.61 9.31
C ASN A 48 -6.48 -12.52 8.48
N CYS A 49 -5.15 -12.47 8.52
CA CYS A 49 -4.34 -11.55 7.74
C CYS A 49 -4.10 -12.10 6.32
N ALA A 50 -4.57 -11.38 5.30
CA ALA A 50 -4.36 -11.75 3.89
C ALA A 50 -2.86 -11.76 3.49
N LEU A 51 -2.03 -11.05 4.25
CA LEU A 51 -0.60 -10.88 4.00
C LEU A 51 0.28 -11.77 4.89
N ALA A 52 -0.27 -12.80 5.52
CA ALA A 52 0.49 -13.69 6.41
C ALA A 52 1.70 -14.37 5.74
N HIS A 53 1.65 -14.58 4.42
CA HIS A 53 2.78 -15.10 3.66
C HIS A 53 3.98 -14.13 3.66
N ARG A 54 3.73 -12.81 3.65
CA ARG A 54 4.78 -11.79 3.76
C ARG A 54 5.39 -11.81 5.14
N PHE A 55 4.55 -11.84 6.19
CA PHE A 55 5.01 -11.98 7.57
C PHE A 55 5.99 -13.15 7.76
N ILE A 56 5.65 -14.33 7.22
CA ILE A 56 6.52 -15.50 7.31
C ILE A 56 7.79 -15.29 6.49
N ASN A 57 7.68 -14.82 5.24
CA ASN A 57 8.84 -14.61 4.37
C ASN A 57 9.86 -13.65 4.98
N THR A 58 9.42 -12.54 5.58
CA THR A 58 10.28 -11.58 6.28
C THR A 58 11.14 -12.23 7.36
N LEU A 59 10.65 -13.28 8.03
CA LEU A 59 11.36 -13.94 9.12
C LEU A 59 12.18 -15.16 8.69
N VAL A 60 11.92 -15.78 7.54
CA VAL A 60 12.54 -17.08 7.20
C VAL A 60 13.07 -17.20 5.77
N ASN A 61 12.67 -16.31 4.86
CA ASN A 61 12.99 -16.42 3.44
C ASN A 61 13.46 -15.09 2.87
N MET A 62 14.77 -14.86 2.97
CA MET A 62 15.44 -13.67 2.47
C MET A 62 15.14 -13.37 0.99
N THR A 63 15.16 -14.37 0.12
CA THR A 63 14.90 -14.17 -1.32
C THR A 63 13.49 -13.63 -1.54
N LYS A 64 12.49 -14.24 -0.88
CA LYS A 64 11.11 -13.79 -1.00
C LYS A 64 10.84 -12.47 -0.30
N TYR A 65 11.54 -12.20 0.80
CA TYR A 65 11.44 -10.92 1.48
C TYR A 65 11.96 -9.79 0.59
N TYR A 66 13.14 -9.95 0.00
CA TYR A 66 13.70 -8.96 -0.93
C TYR A 66 12.81 -8.70 -2.15
N GLU A 67 12.28 -9.76 -2.78
CA GLU A 67 11.33 -9.63 -3.90
C GLU A 67 10.10 -8.81 -3.51
N GLN A 68 9.59 -8.97 -2.28
CA GLN A 68 8.44 -8.22 -1.79
C GLN A 68 8.76 -6.74 -1.61
N GLU A 69 9.89 -6.41 -0.99
CA GLU A 69 10.31 -5.01 -0.78
C GLU A 69 10.57 -4.29 -2.11
N SER A 70 11.24 -4.97 -3.06
CA SER A 70 11.51 -4.39 -4.38
C SER A 70 10.23 -4.10 -5.16
N SER A 71 9.24 -5.00 -5.12
CA SER A 71 7.97 -4.79 -5.82
C SER A 71 7.04 -3.77 -5.15
N GLU A 72 7.21 -3.50 -3.85
CA GLU A 72 6.49 -2.40 -3.20
C GLU A 72 7.02 -1.04 -3.64
N GLY A 73 8.33 -0.89 -3.77
CA GLY A 73 8.94 0.32 -4.33
C GLY A 73 8.46 0.59 -5.76
N GLU A 74 8.28 -0.45 -6.58
CA GLU A 74 7.74 -0.32 -7.95
C GLU A 74 6.28 0.13 -7.96
N ARG A 75 5.45 -0.25 -6.98
CA ARG A 75 4.06 0.22 -6.87
C ARG A 75 4.01 1.71 -6.51
N ASP A 76 4.82 2.12 -5.55
CA ASP A 76 4.98 3.54 -5.17
C ASP A 76 5.54 4.36 -6.35
N SER A 77 6.43 3.76 -7.15
CA SER A 77 6.96 4.36 -8.38
C SER A 77 5.94 4.35 -9.54
N GLN A 78 4.90 3.51 -9.50
CA GLN A 78 3.81 3.57 -10.47
C GLN A 78 2.79 4.67 -10.13
N GLU A 79 2.71 5.07 -8.85
CA GLU A 79 2.05 6.31 -8.40
C GLU A 79 2.82 7.56 -8.85
N GLU A 80 4.08 7.43 -9.28
CA GLU A 80 4.92 8.47 -9.93
C GLU A 80 4.41 8.87 -11.34
N ASN A 81 3.19 8.51 -11.73
CA ASN A 81 2.49 9.23 -12.79
C ASN A 81 1.96 10.61 -12.29
N GLY A 82 2.34 11.00 -11.07
CA GLY A 82 2.18 12.32 -10.46
C GLY A 82 0.79 12.58 -9.89
N LEU A 83 -0.05 11.54 -9.81
CA LEU A 83 -1.41 11.63 -9.32
C LEU A 83 -1.68 10.45 -8.40
N SER A 84 -1.86 10.74 -7.12
CA SER A 84 -2.37 9.80 -6.13
C SER A 84 -3.75 9.28 -6.56
N ASP A 85 -4.13 8.09 -6.11
CA ASP A 85 -5.47 7.53 -6.30
C ASP A 85 -6.58 8.50 -5.85
N TRP A 86 -6.34 9.28 -4.79
CA TRP A 86 -7.24 10.33 -4.34
C TRP A 86 -7.34 11.48 -5.34
N GLU A 87 -6.22 11.92 -5.90
CA GLU A 87 -6.20 12.98 -6.90
C GLU A 87 -6.90 12.54 -8.19
N ARG A 88 -6.72 11.27 -8.58
CA ARG A 88 -7.43 10.67 -9.70
C ARG A 88 -8.95 10.61 -9.45
N PHE A 89 -9.38 10.19 -8.26
CA PHE A 89 -10.79 10.20 -7.87
C PHE A 89 -11.37 11.61 -7.92
N CYS A 90 -10.66 12.60 -7.35
CA CYS A 90 -11.08 14.00 -7.37
C CYS A 90 -11.24 14.53 -8.81
N ILE A 91 -10.29 14.27 -9.71
CA ILE A 91 -10.36 14.71 -11.11
C ILE A 91 -11.61 14.14 -11.80
N VAL A 92 -11.90 12.84 -11.59
CA VAL A 92 -13.06 12.18 -12.20
C VAL A 92 -14.36 12.76 -11.67
N GLU A 93 -14.50 12.93 -10.35
CA GLU A 93 -15.71 13.49 -9.74
C GLU A 93 -15.93 14.95 -10.14
N TYR A 94 -14.89 15.80 -10.14
CA TYR A 94 -15.00 17.19 -10.61
C TYR A 94 -15.43 17.26 -12.06
N LYS A 95 -14.88 16.40 -12.93
CA LYS A 95 -15.30 16.33 -14.33
C LYS A 95 -16.76 15.91 -14.45
N ASN A 96 -17.17 14.85 -13.74
CA ASN A 96 -18.55 14.36 -13.76
C ASN A 96 -19.55 15.40 -13.23
N GLN A 97 -19.19 16.12 -12.15
CA GLN A 97 -19.98 17.23 -11.61
C GLN A 97 -20.10 18.37 -12.63
N SER A 98 -19.00 18.73 -13.30
CA SER A 98 -19.01 19.79 -14.32
C SER A 98 -19.81 19.43 -15.58
N GLU A 99 -19.76 18.16 -16.00
CA GLU A 99 -20.55 17.66 -17.13
C GLU A 99 -22.04 17.58 -16.77
N ASN A 100 -22.37 17.21 -15.52
CA ASN A 100 -23.75 17.18 -15.03
C ASN A 100 -24.34 18.58 -14.77
N ASP A 101 -23.52 19.58 -14.37
CA ASP A 101 -23.96 20.97 -14.27
C ASP A 101 -24.13 21.62 -15.65
N SER A 102 -23.36 21.18 -16.66
CA SER A 102 -23.51 21.66 -18.05
C SER A 102 -24.78 21.17 -18.75
N GLU A 103 -25.47 20.16 -18.20
CA GLU A 103 -26.80 19.72 -18.68
C GLU A 103 -27.95 20.61 -18.16
N PHE A 104 -27.68 21.63 -17.32
CA PHE A 104 -28.70 22.52 -16.75
C PHE A 104 -28.76 23.93 -17.37
N GLU A 105 -27.90 24.25 -18.35
CA GLU A 105 -27.82 25.59 -18.97
C GLU A 105 -28.38 25.68 -20.42
N ASP A 106 -29.15 24.70 -20.89
CA ASP A 106 -29.69 24.66 -22.27
C ASP A 106 -31.24 24.69 -22.36
N ASP A 107 -31.92 25.45 -21.48
CA ASP A 107 -33.37 25.70 -21.57
C ASP A 107 -33.80 27.12 -21.14
N ASP A 108 -33.19 28.17 -21.68
CA ASP A 108 -33.75 29.53 -21.54
C ASP A 108 -33.35 30.47 -22.69
N GLU A 109 -33.90 30.25 -23.89
CA GLU A 109 -34.26 31.35 -24.81
C GLU A 109 -35.45 30.93 -25.68
N SER A 110 -36.67 31.14 -25.16
CA SER A 110 -37.89 31.28 -25.96
C SER A 110 -38.45 32.69 -25.82
N ASP A 111 -38.91 33.22 -26.96
CA ASP A 111 -39.62 34.48 -27.19
C ASP A 111 -38.89 35.82 -27.04
N SER A 112 -38.57 36.39 -28.20
CA SER A 112 -38.79 37.82 -28.43
C SER A 112 -39.38 38.04 -29.82
N ASP A 113 -40.67 38.40 -29.81
CA ASP A 113 -41.47 38.90 -30.93
C ASP A 113 -40.76 40.03 -31.72
N ASP A 114 -40.82 39.95 -33.06
CA ASP A 114 -41.15 41.08 -33.96
C ASP A 114 -41.72 40.57 -35.30
#